data_AF-A0A0C3I5M5-F1
#
_entry.id   AF-A0A0C3I5M5-F1
#
_cell.length_a   1.000
_cell.length_b   1.000
_cell.length_c   1.000
_cell.angle_alpha   90.00
_cell.angle_beta   90.00
_cell.angle_gamma   90.00
#
_symmetry.space_group_name_H-M   'P 1'
#
loop_
_entity.id
_entity.type
_entity.pdbx_description
1 polymer ?
#
loop_
_entity_poly.entity_id
_entity_poly.type
_entity_poly.pdbx_seq_one_letter_code
_entity_poly.pdbx_strand_id
1 'polypeptide(L)'
;MSGLRTLGEFIVEKQADFPHASGDLSSLLASIRLAAKIVNREINAAGLGDITGAVGTENIQGEDQQKLDVYANDKFKAALEARDQVCGVASEEEDEAVAFNKELNQNAKYVVLMDPLDGSSNIDVNVSVGTIFSIYRRVSPIGTPATEEDFLQPGHKQVAAGYVIYGSSTMLVYTTGNGVNGFTYDPSIGSFCLSHENMMIPEDGKIYSINEGNYIRFPLGVKKYIKYCQENEPEDGRPYTSRYIGSLVADFHRNLLKGGIYLYPSTQSHPQGKLRLLYECNPMAFLIEQAGGLASDGQQRIMEIKPTELHQRVPFFVGSKNMVTKVESFLEKYRDEE
;
A
#
# COMPACT_ATOMS: atom_id res chain seq x y z
N MET A 1 -13.22 -11.17 -28.01
CA MET A 1 -12.31 -11.69 -26.98
C MET A 1 -10.97 -11.04 -27.23
N SER A 2 -10.63 -9.98 -26.49
CA SER A 2 -9.24 -9.52 -26.46
C SER A 2 -8.41 -10.67 -25.87
N GLY A 3 -7.26 -10.96 -26.47
CA GLY A 3 -6.39 -12.05 -26.02
C GLY A 3 -5.97 -11.85 -24.56
N LEU A 4 -5.80 -12.97 -23.85
CA LEU A 4 -5.17 -12.99 -22.53
C LEU A 4 -3.82 -12.27 -22.61
N ARG A 5 -3.67 -11.15 -21.90
CA ARG A 5 -2.42 -10.38 -21.86
C ARG A 5 -1.80 -10.52 -20.48
N THR A 6 -0.57 -10.99 -20.40
CA THR A 6 0.17 -11.15 -19.16
C THR A 6 0.77 -9.83 -18.69
N LEU A 7 1.10 -9.73 -17.40
CA LEU A 7 1.85 -8.59 -16.84
C LEU A 7 3.18 -8.37 -17.57
N GLY A 8 3.85 -9.45 -17.99
CA GLY A 8 5.10 -9.35 -18.74
C GLY A 8 4.91 -8.68 -20.10
N GLU A 9 3.91 -9.11 -20.87
CA GLU A 9 3.56 -8.51 -22.17
C GLU A 9 3.13 -7.04 -22.01
N PHE A 10 2.29 -6.76 -21.01
CA PHE A 10 1.85 -5.38 -20.72
C PHE A 10 3.03 -4.46 -20.42
N ILE A 11 3.99 -4.90 -19.59
CA ILE A 11 5.18 -4.10 -19.28
C ILE A 11 6.02 -3.85 -20.53
N VAL A 12 6.18 -4.84 -21.42
CA VAL A 12 6.93 -4.68 -22.68
C VAL A 12 6.22 -3.69 -23.61
N GLU A 13 4.90 -3.81 -23.78
CA GLU A 13 4.10 -2.89 -24.59
C GLU A 13 4.21 -1.44 -24.09
N LYS A 14 4.25 -1.28 -22.76
CA LYS A 14 4.28 0.03 -22.09
C LYS A 14 5.69 0.57 -21.89
N GLN A 15 6.75 -0.08 -22.40
CA GLN A 15 8.13 0.41 -22.29
C GLN A 15 8.30 1.85 -22.78
N ALA A 16 7.59 2.26 -23.84
CA ALA A 16 7.65 3.61 -24.38
C ALA A 16 7.10 4.68 -23.42
N ASP A 17 6.17 4.31 -22.54
CA ASP A 17 5.62 5.19 -21.49
C ASP A 17 6.65 5.42 -20.36
N PHE A 18 7.82 4.78 -20.45
CA PHE A 18 8.93 4.87 -19.50
C PHE A 18 10.23 5.35 -20.14
N PRO A 19 10.38 6.65 -20.47
CA PRO A 19 11.56 7.19 -21.17
C PRO A 19 12.89 6.96 -20.46
N HIS A 20 12.85 6.62 -19.17
CA HIS A 20 14.02 6.44 -18.30
C HIS A 20 14.19 5.00 -17.79
N ALA A 21 13.31 4.05 -18.14
CA ALA A 21 13.42 2.66 -17.68
C ALA A 21 14.13 1.81 -18.74
N SER A 22 15.43 1.54 -18.54
CA SER A 22 16.27 0.68 -19.39
C SER A 22 15.95 -0.82 -19.32
N GLY A 23 14.71 -1.21 -18.98
CA GLY A 23 14.31 -2.59 -18.63
C GLY A 23 14.48 -2.93 -17.15
N ASP A 24 15.18 -2.09 -16.39
CA ASP A 24 15.45 -2.23 -14.96
C ASP A 24 14.15 -2.36 -14.14
N LEU A 25 13.17 -1.48 -14.38
CA LEU A 25 11.87 -1.48 -13.70
C LEU A 25 11.04 -2.74 -14.02
N SER A 26 11.10 -3.24 -15.26
CA SER A 26 10.45 -4.49 -15.67
C SER A 26 10.98 -5.68 -14.88
N SER A 27 12.30 -5.71 -14.67
CA SER A 27 12.97 -6.76 -13.90
C SER A 27 12.60 -6.70 -12.42
N LEU A 28 12.49 -5.49 -11.86
CA LEU A 28 12.06 -5.26 -10.48
C LEU A 28 10.61 -5.74 -10.24
N LEU A 29 9.68 -5.37 -11.12
CA LEU A 29 8.29 -5.86 -11.05
C LEU A 29 8.21 -7.39 -11.20
N ALA A 30 9.13 -7.99 -11.97
CA ALA A 30 9.22 -9.45 -12.08
C ALA A 30 9.66 -10.11 -10.76
N SER A 31 10.54 -9.48 -9.98
CA SER A 31 10.91 -9.94 -8.62
C SER A 31 9.75 -9.83 -7.64
N ILE A 32 9.03 -8.71 -7.62
CA ILE A 32 7.82 -8.53 -6.80
C ILE A 32 6.79 -9.61 -7.14
N ARG A 33 6.54 -9.83 -8.44
CA ARG A 33 5.63 -10.87 -8.92
C ARG A 33 6.06 -12.27 -8.45
N LEU A 34 7.35 -12.57 -8.42
CA LEU A 34 7.85 -13.86 -7.96
C LEU A 34 7.62 -14.05 -6.45
N ALA A 35 8.03 -13.07 -5.64
CA ALA A 35 7.82 -13.09 -4.19
C ALA A 35 6.33 -13.20 -3.84
N ALA A 36 5.48 -12.42 -4.52
CA ALA A 36 4.03 -12.47 -4.37
C ALA A 36 3.44 -13.87 -4.63
N LYS A 37 3.93 -14.61 -5.64
CA LYS A 37 3.47 -15.99 -5.88
C LYS A 37 3.89 -16.95 -4.77
N ILE A 38 5.10 -16.78 -4.24
CA ILE A 38 5.62 -17.60 -3.15
C ILE A 38 4.80 -17.36 -1.88
N VAL A 39 4.57 -16.10 -1.52
CA VAL A 39 3.76 -15.72 -0.36
C VAL A 39 2.30 -16.17 -0.54
N ASN A 40 1.72 -15.96 -1.73
CA ASN A 40 0.37 -16.44 -2.05
C ASN A 40 0.20 -17.95 -1.86
N ARG A 41 1.22 -18.75 -2.21
CA ARG A 41 1.18 -20.20 -2.03
C ARG A 41 1.06 -20.56 -0.55
N GLU A 42 1.83 -19.89 0.31
CA GLU A 42 1.78 -20.12 1.76
C GLU A 42 0.46 -19.65 2.35
N ILE A 43 -0.03 -18.45 2.00
CA ILE A 43 -1.32 -17.94 2.47
C ILE A 43 -2.47 -18.89 2.13
N ASN A 44 -2.53 -19.40 0.89
CA ASN A 44 -3.59 -20.33 0.47
C ASN A 44 -3.55 -21.69 1.20
N ALA A 45 -2.45 -22.01 1.87
CA ALA A 45 -2.27 -23.23 2.64
C ALA A 45 -2.01 -22.96 4.13
N ALA A 46 -2.32 -21.74 4.62
CA ALA A 46 -1.97 -21.29 5.97
C ALA A 46 -2.45 -22.26 7.06
N GLY A 47 -3.68 -22.76 6.96
CA GLY A 47 -4.24 -23.72 7.91
C GLY A 47 -3.70 -25.16 7.83
N LEU A 48 -2.83 -25.47 6.87
CA LEU A 48 -2.21 -26.79 6.67
C LEU A 48 -0.73 -26.84 7.07
N GLY A 49 -0.09 -25.69 7.26
CA GLY A 49 1.32 -25.56 7.62
C GLY A 49 1.53 -24.92 8.99
N ASP A 50 2.74 -25.03 9.53
CA ASP A 50 3.13 -24.33 10.76
C ASP A 50 3.65 -22.91 10.46
N ILE A 51 2.81 -22.13 9.77
CA ILE A 51 3.15 -20.77 9.27
C ILE A 51 2.24 -19.67 9.83
N THR A 52 1.27 -20.04 10.67
CA THR A 52 0.36 -19.12 11.37
C THR A 52 0.74 -18.97 12.84
N GLY A 53 0.28 -17.90 13.48
CA GLY A 53 0.58 -17.58 14.87
C GLY A 53 1.90 -16.84 15.10
N ALA A 54 2.06 -16.34 16.32
CA ALA A 54 3.15 -15.46 16.71
C ALA A 54 4.52 -16.18 16.68
N VAL A 55 5.55 -15.46 16.28
CA VAL A 55 6.96 -15.90 16.37
C VAL A 55 7.46 -15.86 17.82
N GLY A 56 6.80 -15.07 18.68
CA GLY A 56 7.22 -14.81 20.06
C GLY A 56 8.21 -13.66 20.20
N THR A 57 8.32 -12.82 19.16
CA THR A 57 9.11 -11.59 19.12
C THR A 57 8.20 -10.41 18.78
N GLU A 58 8.42 -9.27 19.45
CA GLU A 58 7.82 -7.99 19.05
C GLU A 58 8.71 -7.34 17.98
N ASN A 59 8.09 -6.74 16.95
CA ASN A 59 8.83 -5.89 16.01
C ASN A 59 9.07 -4.48 16.62
N ILE A 60 9.85 -3.63 15.95
CA ILE A 60 10.11 -2.24 16.40
C ILE A 60 8.84 -1.38 16.57
N GLN A 61 7.71 -1.84 16.03
CA GLN A 61 6.42 -1.20 16.17
C GLN A 61 5.68 -1.55 17.46
N GLY A 62 6.22 -2.50 18.24
CA GLY A 62 5.59 -3.07 19.43
C GLY A 62 4.40 -3.97 19.08
N GLU A 63 4.39 -4.56 17.88
CA GLU A 63 3.35 -5.49 17.44
C GLU A 63 3.90 -6.93 17.46
N ASP A 64 3.05 -7.87 17.88
CA ASP A 64 3.38 -9.30 17.91
C ASP A 64 3.58 -9.81 16.47
N GLN A 65 4.82 -10.10 16.11
CA GLN A 65 5.18 -10.51 14.76
C GLN A 65 4.66 -11.92 14.47
N GLN A 66 3.95 -12.10 13.35
CA GLN A 66 3.48 -13.41 12.91
C GLN A 66 4.56 -14.14 12.11
N LYS A 67 4.55 -15.48 12.14
CA LYS A 67 5.50 -16.30 11.35
C LYS A 67 5.47 -15.96 9.87
N LEU A 68 4.29 -15.64 9.34
CA LEU A 68 4.11 -15.30 7.94
C LEU A 68 4.65 -13.91 7.59
N ASP A 69 4.71 -12.97 8.54
CA ASP A 69 5.31 -11.65 8.34
C ASP A 69 6.81 -11.79 8.06
N VAL A 70 7.51 -12.53 8.94
CA VAL A 70 8.94 -12.85 8.77
C VAL A 70 9.19 -13.58 7.46
N TYR A 71 8.36 -14.59 7.16
CA TYR A 71 8.48 -15.34 5.92
C TYR A 71 8.31 -14.43 4.70
N ALA A 72 7.28 -13.59 4.68
CA ALA A 72 7.02 -12.67 3.57
C ALA A 72 8.19 -11.70 3.39
N ASN A 73 8.65 -11.07 4.48
CA ASN A 73 9.80 -10.17 4.49
C ASN A 73 11.04 -10.84 3.86
N ASP A 74 11.41 -12.04 4.32
CA ASP A 74 12.55 -12.79 3.81
C ASP A 74 12.43 -13.12 2.32
N LYS A 75 11.24 -13.53 1.86
CA LYS A 75 11.02 -13.87 0.44
C LYS A 75 11.08 -12.64 -0.46
N PHE A 76 10.53 -11.52 -0.03
CA PHE A 76 10.62 -10.28 -0.79
C PHE A 76 12.06 -9.75 -0.81
N LYS A 77 12.75 -9.70 0.33
CA LYS A 77 14.17 -9.32 0.42
C LYS A 77 15.03 -10.18 -0.51
N ALA A 78 14.93 -11.50 -0.41
CA ALA A 78 15.71 -12.41 -1.24
C ALA A 78 15.41 -12.25 -2.75
N ALA A 79 14.14 -12.06 -3.13
CA ALA A 79 13.76 -11.86 -4.54
C ALA A 79 14.26 -10.52 -5.11
N LEU A 80 14.30 -9.47 -4.28
CA LEU A 80 14.79 -8.14 -4.66
C LEU A 80 16.32 -8.11 -4.69
N GLU A 81 17.00 -8.71 -3.70
CA GLU A 81 18.47 -8.78 -3.66
C GLU A 81 19.03 -9.64 -4.80
N ALA A 82 18.35 -10.73 -5.16
CA ALA A 82 18.78 -11.64 -6.23
C ALA A 82 18.79 -10.98 -7.63
N ARG A 83 18.28 -9.76 -7.77
CA ARG A 83 18.34 -9.00 -9.01
C ARG A 83 19.17 -7.73 -8.84
N ASP A 84 19.96 -7.44 -9.86
CA ASP A 84 20.93 -6.34 -9.91
C ASP A 84 20.29 -4.93 -10.07
N GLN A 85 19.04 -4.78 -9.64
CA GLN A 85 18.20 -3.62 -9.94
C GLN A 85 17.76 -2.85 -8.69
N VAL A 86 18.04 -3.40 -7.51
CA VAL A 86 17.75 -2.76 -6.22
C VAL A 86 19.04 -2.66 -5.41
N CYS A 87 19.35 -1.48 -4.87
CA CYS A 87 20.53 -1.24 -4.04
C CYS A 87 20.26 -1.40 -2.53
N GLY A 88 18.99 -1.42 -2.14
CA GLY A 88 18.58 -1.70 -0.77
C GLY A 88 17.06 -1.65 -0.61
N VAL A 89 16.60 -2.09 0.56
CA VAL A 89 15.19 -2.12 0.91
C VAL A 89 14.94 -1.54 2.30
N ALA A 90 13.75 -1.00 2.51
CA ALA A 90 13.20 -0.77 3.86
C ALA A 90 11.92 -1.58 4.00
N SER A 91 11.68 -2.14 5.18
CA SER A 91 10.49 -2.94 5.46
C SER A 91 9.85 -2.54 6.77
N GLU A 92 8.55 -2.75 6.90
CA GLU A 92 7.87 -2.70 8.20
C GLU A 92 8.51 -3.66 9.22
N GLU A 93 9.04 -4.79 8.75
CA GLU A 93 9.60 -5.88 9.57
C GLU A 93 11.11 -5.74 9.87
N GLU A 94 11.72 -4.60 9.50
CA GLU A 94 13.15 -4.33 9.72
C GLU A 94 13.32 -3.03 10.49
N ASP A 95 14.18 -3.02 11.50
CA ASP A 95 14.45 -1.83 12.34
C ASP A 95 15.18 -0.72 11.56
N GLU A 96 16.03 -1.12 10.61
CA GLU A 96 16.85 -0.24 9.79
C GLU A 96 16.71 -0.59 8.31
N ALA A 97 17.00 0.37 7.43
CA ALA A 97 17.06 0.09 6.00
C ALA A 97 18.21 -0.87 5.67
N VAL A 98 17.93 -1.89 4.87
CA VAL A 98 18.87 -2.95 4.49
C VAL A 98 19.53 -2.59 3.16
N ALA A 99 20.80 -2.18 3.21
CA ALA A 99 21.62 -2.02 2.02
C ALA A 99 22.09 -3.37 1.47
N PHE A 100 21.96 -3.57 0.16
CA PHE A 100 22.48 -4.77 -0.51
C PHE A 100 23.93 -4.53 -0.96
N ASN A 101 24.85 -5.31 -0.41
CA ASN A 101 26.28 -5.01 -0.48
C ASN A 101 27.04 -5.66 -1.66
N LYS A 102 26.36 -6.45 -2.52
CA LYS A 102 27.02 -7.02 -3.71
C LYS A 102 27.30 -5.90 -4.71
N GLU A 103 28.39 -6.02 -5.47
CA GLU A 103 28.81 -5.02 -6.46
C GLU A 103 27.70 -4.67 -7.45
N LEU A 104 26.94 -5.68 -7.89
CA LEU A 104 25.81 -5.49 -8.81
C LEU A 104 24.68 -4.66 -8.18
N ASN A 105 24.37 -4.87 -6.90
CA ASN A 105 23.38 -4.09 -6.18
C ASN A 105 23.86 -2.65 -5.90
N GLN A 106 25.14 -2.43 -5.62
CA GLN A 106 25.68 -1.08 -5.46
C GLN A 106 25.59 -0.25 -6.76
N ASN A 107 25.61 -0.91 -7.92
CA ASN A 107 25.40 -0.27 -9.22
C ASN A 107 23.91 -0.12 -9.60
N ALA A 108 22.99 -0.63 -8.78
CA ALA A 108 21.57 -0.47 -9.00
C ALA A 108 21.09 0.97 -8.73
N LYS A 109 19.98 1.34 -9.38
CA LYS A 109 19.44 2.69 -9.40
C LYS A 109 18.23 2.89 -8.49
N TYR A 110 17.69 1.82 -7.91
CA TYR A 110 16.42 1.86 -7.20
C TYR A 110 16.54 1.34 -5.76
N VAL A 111 15.69 1.88 -4.90
CA VAL A 111 15.40 1.34 -3.58
C VAL A 111 13.91 0.97 -3.51
N VAL A 112 13.57 -0.01 -2.66
CA VAL A 112 12.20 -0.47 -2.47
C VAL A 112 11.82 -0.39 -1.00
N LEU A 113 10.68 0.22 -0.71
CA LEU A 113 10.07 0.25 0.61
C LEU A 113 8.84 -0.65 0.57
N MET A 114 8.63 -1.49 1.57
CA MET A 114 7.54 -2.46 1.54
C MET A 114 6.93 -2.74 2.90
N ASP A 115 5.62 -2.94 2.88
CA ASP A 115 4.92 -3.73 3.89
C ASP A 115 4.75 -5.14 3.28
N PRO A 116 5.51 -6.13 3.76
CA PRO A 116 5.50 -7.46 3.16
C PRO A 116 4.17 -8.17 3.38
N LEU A 117 3.43 -7.85 4.45
CA LEU A 117 2.18 -8.51 4.81
C LEU A 117 1.18 -7.61 5.56
N ASP A 118 0.51 -6.72 4.82
CA ASP A 118 -0.56 -5.85 5.34
C ASP A 118 -1.72 -6.67 5.90
N GLY A 119 -2.18 -6.27 7.08
CA GLY A 119 -3.32 -6.86 7.74
C GLY A 119 -3.00 -8.22 8.37
N SER A 120 -1.77 -8.45 8.79
CA SER A 120 -1.30 -9.71 9.41
C SER A 120 -2.22 -10.26 10.51
N SER A 121 -2.87 -9.39 11.30
CA SER A 121 -3.89 -9.77 12.28
C SER A 121 -5.07 -10.58 11.72
N ASN A 122 -5.28 -10.57 10.40
CA ASN A 122 -6.35 -11.26 9.69
C ASN A 122 -5.97 -12.64 9.14
N ILE A 123 -4.70 -13.04 9.23
CA ILE A 123 -4.19 -14.31 8.67
C ILE A 123 -4.90 -15.50 9.30
N ASP A 124 -4.94 -15.56 10.63
CA ASP A 124 -5.48 -16.70 11.39
C ASP A 124 -7.00 -16.88 11.22
N VAL A 125 -7.69 -15.84 10.74
CA VAL A 125 -9.15 -15.83 10.52
C VAL A 125 -9.54 -15.90 9.04
N ASN A 126 -8.57 -16.18 8.16
CA ASN A 126 -8.78 -16.39 6.72
C ASN A 126 -9.49 -15.20 6.03
N VAL A 127 -9.14 -13.98 6.47
CA VAL A 127 -9.60 -12.72 5.86
C VAL A 127 -8.52 -12.23 4.90
N SER A 128 -8.91 -11.40 3.93
CA SER A 128 -7.98 -10.84 2.94
C SER A 128 -6.84 -10.06 3.59
N VAL A 129 -5.62 -10.33 3.12
CA VAL A 129 -4.38 -9.63 3.48
C VAL A 129 -3.68 -9.15 2.21
N GLY A 130 -2.56 -8.43 2.33
CA GLY A 130 -1.85 -7.92 1.17
C GLY A 130 -0.36 -7.72 1.34
N THR A 131 0.31 -7.24 0.30
CA THR A 131 1.68 -6.75 0.33
C THR A 131 1.65 -5.37 -0.33
N ILE A 132 2.34 -4.38 0.22
CA ILE A 132 2.44 -3.04 -0.34
C ILE A 132 3.91 -2.77 -0.71
N PHE A 133 4.13 -2.10 -1.83
CA PHE A 133 5.48 -1.71 -2.24
C PHE A 133 5.50 -0.30 -2.84
N SER A 134 6.60 0.40 -2.55
CA SER A 134 6.93 1.73 -3.06
C SER A 134 8.35 1.69 -3.62
N ILE A 135 8.55 2.21 -4.83
CA ILE A 135 9.83 2.17 -5.54
C ILE A 135 10.29 3.60 -5.78
N TYR A 136 11.51 3.90 -5.36
CA TYR A 136 12.17 5.18 -5.62
C TYR A 136 13.46 4.96 -6.39
N ARG A 137 13.89 6.00 -7.10
CA ARG A 137 15.26 6.10 -7.58
C ARG A 137 16.14 6.56 -6.42
N ARG A 138 17.31 5.94 -6.25
CA ARG A 138 18.29 6.37 -5.26
C ARG A 138 18.77 7.80 -5.52
N VAL A 139 19.11 8.53 -4.46
CA VAL A 139 19.72 9.87 -4.51
C VAL A 139 21.23 9.80 -4.26
N SER A 140 21.68 8.80 -3.51
CA SER A 140 23.09 8.52 -3.29
C SER A 140 23.80 8.10 -4.60
N PRO A 141 25.12 8.34 -4.74
CA PRO A 141 25.84 8.02 -5.97
C PRO A 141 25.81 6.53 -6.33
N ILE A 142 25.60 6.22 -7.61
CA ILE A 142 25.71 4.85 -8.13
C ILE A 142 27.14 4.32 -7.87
N GLY A 143 27.23 3.06 -7.45
CA GLY A 143 28.49 2.41 -7.07
C GLY A 143 28.80 2.52 -5.57
N THR A 144 27.98 3.20 -4.78
CA THR A 144 28.07 3.18 -3.31
C THR A 144 26.95 2.33 -2.70
N PRO A 145 27.08 1.88 -1.43
CA PRO A 145 25.94 1.37 -0.67
C PRO A 145 24.80 2.38 -0.61
N ALA A 146 23.56 1.89 -0.50
CA ALA A 146 22.40 2.72 -0.23
C ALA A 146 22.52 3.37 1.15
N THR A 147 22.04 4.60 1.28
CA THR A 147 22.01 5.35 2.54
C THR A 147 20.57 5.59 2.97
N GLU A 148 20.36 5.99 4.23
CA GLU A 148 19.02 6.31 4.75
C GLU A 148 18.30 7.40 3.92
N GLU A 149 19.05 8.37 3.38
CA GLU A 149 18.53 9.43 2.50
C GLU A 149 17.86 8.87 1.23
N ASP A 150 18.28 7.70 0.75
CA ASP A 150 17.62 7.03 -0.38
C ASP A 150 16.19 6.63 -0.06
N PHE A 151 15.88 6.36 1.21
CA PHE A 151 14.57 5.90 1.68
C PHE A 151 13.69 7.05 2.21
N LEU A 152 14.29 8.12 2.72
CA LEU A 152 13.59 9.30 3.28
C LEU A 152 13.20 10.34 2.20
N GLN A 153 12.57 9.87 1.13
CA GLN A 153 12.09 10.72 0.03
C GLN A 153 10.57 10.96 0.13
N PRO A 154 10.07 12.16 -0.21
CA PRO A 154 8.63 12.44 -0.21
C PRO A 154 7.91 11.61 -1.29
N GLY A 155 6.65 11.28 -1.03
CA GLY A 155 5.85 10.37 -1.86
C GLY A 155 5.82 10.73 -3.36
N HIS A 156 5.81 12.01 -3.71
CA HIS A 156 5.83 12.48 -5.09
C HIS A 156 7.12 12.15 -5.88
N LYS A 157 8.14 11.55 -5.25
CA LYS A 157 9.36 11.04 -5.89
C LYS A 157 9.28 9.56 -6.27
N GLN A 158 8.20 8.86 -5.92
CA GLN A 158 7.99 7.46 -6.31
C GLN A 158 8.00 7.35 -7.84
N VAL A 159 8.71 6.33 -8.35
CA VAL A 159 8.73 6.00 -9.78
C VAL A 159 7.72 4.90 -10.10
N ALA A 160 7.36 4.10 -9.10
CA ALA A 160 6.33 3.08 -9.17
C ALA A 160 5.85 2.74 -7.76
N ALA A 161 4.58 2.35 -7.65
CA ALA A 161 4.00 1.85 -6.42
C ALA A 161 2.89 0.86 -6.73
N GLY A 162 2.60 -0.01 -5.77
CA GLY A 162 1.56 -1.02 -5.96
C GLY A 162 1.28 -1.79 -4.70
N TYR A 163 0.32 -2.70 -4.84
CA TYR A 163 0.04 -3.71 -3.84
C TYR A 163 -0.31 -5.03 -4.51
N VAL A 164 -0.19 -6.10 -3.71
CA VAL A 164 -0.77 -7.40 -3.98
C VAL A 164 -1.87 -7.62 -2.96
N ILE A 165 -3.04 -8.04 -3.40
CA ILE A 165 -4.13 -8.47 -2.51
C ILE A 165 -4.25 -9.99 -2.59
N TYR A 166 -4.19 -10.66 -1.44
CA TYR A 166 -4.41 -12.10 -1.27
C TYR A 166 -5.83 -12.29 -0.70
N GLY A 167 -6.83 -12.20 -1.57
CA GLY A 167 -8.23 -12.40 -1.21
C GLY A 167 -8.81 -13.65 -1.85
N SER A 168 -10.10 -13.60 -2.22
CA SER A 168 -10.75 -14.70 -2.98
C SER A 168 -10.05 -15.06 -4.29
N SER A 169 -9.34 -14.09 -4.88
CA SER A 169 -8.33 -14.28 -5.91
C SER A 169 -7.14 -13.40 -5.60
N THR A 170 -5.95 -13.77 -6.05
CA THR A 170 -4.76 -12.92 -5.92
C THR A 170 -4.72 -11.89 -7.03
N MET A 171 -4.57 -10.61 -6.70
CA MET A 171 -4.38 -9.56 -7.70
C MET A 171 -3.14 -8.73 -7.37
N LEU A 172 -2.42 -8.31 -8.41
CA LEU A 172 -1.36 -7.31 -8.33
C LEU A 172 -1.89 -6.03 -8.99
N VAL A 173 -1.89 -4.92 -8.27
CA VAL A 173 -2.30 -3.60 -8.76
C VAL A 173 -1.12 -2.65 -8.63
N TYR A 174 -0.77 -1.94 -9.70
CA TYR A 174 0.35 -1.01 -9.64
C TYR A 174 0.14 0.22 -10.53
N THR A 175 0.92 1.26 -10.24
CA THR A 175 1.10 2.44 -11.07
C THR A 175 2.58 2.80 -11.18
N THR A 176 2.88 3.57 -12.21
CA THR A 176 4.18 4.14 -12.55
C THR A 176 4.05 5.62 -12.91
N GLY A 177 2.93 6.26 -12.52
CA GLY A 177 2.61 7.64 -12.88
C GLY A 177 1.82 7.83 -14.19
N ASN A 178 1.45 6.73 -14.86
CA ASN A 178 0.64 6.72 -16.09
C ASN A 178 -0.59 5.81 -15.94
N GLY A 179 -1.42 6.10 -14.93
CA GLY A 179 -2.62 5.33 -14.62
C GLY A 179 -2.36 4.09 -13.75
N VAL A 180 -3.44 3.44 -13.34
CA VAL A 180 -3.42 2.28 -12.43
C VAL A 180 -3.91 1.03 -13.17
N ASN A 181 -3.20 -0.08 -13.05
CA ASN A 181 -3.55 -1.32 -13.74
C ASN A 181 -3.56 -2.52 -12.79
N GLY A 182 -4.57 -3.37 -12.91
CA GLY A 182 -4.82 -4.54 -12.09
C GLY A 182 -4.73 -5.86 -12.86
N PHE A 183 -3.96 -6.78 -12.30
CA PHE A 183 -3.68 -8.08 -12.89
C PHE A 183 -4.14 -9.19 -11.94
N THR A 184 -4.94 -10.12 -12.44
CA THR A 184 -5.41 -11.27 -11.66
C THR A 184 -4.46 -12.43 -11.89
N TYR A 185 -4.06 -13.10 -10.82
CA TYR A 185 -3.25 -14.31 -10.88
C TYR A 185 -4.11 -15.49 -11.35
N ASP A 186 -3.69 -16.15 -12.41
CA ASP A 186 -4.22 -17.43 -12.87
C ASP A 186 -3.30 -18.55 -12.39
N PRO A 187 -3.73 -19.36 -11.39
CA PRO A 187 -2.93 -20.46 -10.87
C PRO A 187 -2.70 -21.58 -11.89
N SER A 188 -3.55 -21.74 -12.90
CA SER A 188 -3.47 -22.83 -13.88
C SER A 188 -2.26 -22.71 -14.81
N ILE A 189 -1.88 -21.47 -15.12
CA ILE A 189 -0.70 -21.13 -15.93
C ILE A 189 0.41 -20.45 -15.12
N GLY A 190 0.13 -20.16 -13.85
CA GLY A 190 1.05 -19.48 -12.94
C GLY A 190 1.42 -18.08 -13.41
N SER A 191 0.49 -17.29 -13.95
CA SER A 191 0.76 -15.95 -14.49
C SER A 191 -0.23 -14.90 -14.00
N PHE A 192 0.22 -13.65 -13.91
CA PHE A 192 -0.66 -12.51 -13.67
C PHE A 192 -1.13 -11.97 -15.02
N CYS A 193 -2.44 -11.88 -15.20
CA CYS A 193 -3.09 -11.50 -16.44
C CYS A 193 -3.87 -10.20 -16.25
N LEU A 194 -3.72 -9.28 -17.21
CA LEU A 194 -4.43 -7.99 -17.19
C LEU A 194 -5.92 -8.25 -17.11
N SER A 195 -6.53 -7.69 -16.07
CA SER A 195 -7.95 -7.86 -15.76
C SER A 195 -8.67 -6.53 -15.61
N HIS A 196 -7.93 -5.48 -15.23
CA HIS A 196 -8.44 -4.13 -15.03
C HIS A 196 -7.41 -3.14 -15.59
N GLU A 197 -7.67 -2.60 -16.78
CA GLU A 197 -6.82 -1.56 -17.38
C GLU A 197 -7.33 -0.18 -17.00
N ASN A 198 -6.44 0.76 -16.68
CA ASN A 198 -6.77 2.15 -16.32
C ASN A 198 -7.86 2.28 -15.26
N MET A 199 -7.64 1.66 -14.10
CA MET A 199 -8.55 1.72 -12.96
C MET A 199 -8.71 3.17 -12.49
N MET A 200 -9.97 3.62 -12.41
CA MET A 200 -10.34 4.94 -11.92
C MET A 200 -11.32 4.78 -10.76
N ILE A 201 -11.10 5.52 -9.67
CA ILE A 201 -12.08 5.58 -8.59
C ILE A 201 -13.22 6.53 -8.98
N PRO A 202 -14.49 6.21 -8.63
CA PRO A 202 -15.58 7.18 -8.70
C PRO A 202 -15.28 8.45 -7.87
N GLU A 203 -15.61 9.63 -8.41
CA GLU A 203 -15.39 10.92 -7.73
C GLU A 203 -16.15 11.02 -6.40
N ASP A 204 -17.32 10.39 -6.34
CA ASP A 204 -18.16 10.17 -5.15
C ASP A 204 -18.30 8.68 -4.83
N GLY A 205 -18.53 8.38 -3.57
CA GLY A 205 -18.76 7.02 -3.08
C GLY A 205 -19.88 6.96 -2.05
N LYS A 206 -20.32 5.74 -1.73
CA LYS A 206 -21.34 5.49 -0.69
C LYS A 206 -20.83 4.56 0.40
N ILE A 207 -19.51 4.42 0.52
CA ILE A 207 -18.86 3.52 1.47
C ILE A 207 -17.89 4.32 2.33
N TYR A 208 -17.99 4.18 3.65
CA TYR A 208 -16.97 4.67 4.57
C TYR A 208 -16.37 3.51 5.35
N SER A 209 -15.05 3.54 5.51
CA SER A 209 -14.26 2.44 6.05
C SER A 209 -13.41 2.95 7.20
N ILE A 210 -13.77 2.59 8.43
CA ILE A 210 -13.10 3.01 9.66
C ILE A 210 -13.39 2.03 10.80
N ASN A 211 -12.43 1.84 11.70
CA ASN A 211 -12.67 1.11 12.94
C ASN A 211 -13.46 1.96 13.95
N GLU A 212 -14.80 1.91 13.89
CA GLU A 212 -15.66 2.65 14.83
C GLU A 212 -15.49 2.23 16.30
N GLY A 213 -14.80 1.12 16.61
CA GLY A 213 -14.43 0.77 18.00
C GLY A 213 -13.58 1.86 18.69
N ASN A 214 -12.87 2.68 17.91
CA ASN A 214 -12.09 3.81 18.40
C ASN A 214 -12.87 5.14 18.48
N TYR A 215 -14.21 5.13 18.27
CA TYR A 215 -15.03 6.34 18.12
C TYR A 215 -14.76 7.42 19.18
N ILE A 216 -14.70 7.04 20.46
CA ILE A 216 -14.49 8.01 21.56
C ILE A 216 -13.12 8.69 21.51
N ARG A 217 -12.11 8.03 20.89
CA ARG A 217 -10.72 8.47 20.80
C ARG A 217 -10.42 9.29 19.55
N PHE A 218 -11.36 9.36 18.61
CA PHE A 218 -11.18 10.13 17.38
C PHE A 218 -11.27 11.65 17.61
N PRO A 219 -10.64 12.44 16.73
CA PRO A 219 -10.85 13.88 16.67
C PRO A 219 -12.34 14.23 16.50
N LEU A 220 -12.76 15.39 17.00
CA LEU A 220 -14.17 15.81 16.91
C LEU A 220 -14.64 15.90 15.45
N GLY A 221 -13.80 16.40 14.53
CA GLY A 221 -14.11 16.42 13.10
C GLY A 221 -14.45 15.04 12.52
N VAL A 222 -13.68 14.01 12.87
CA VAL A 222 -13.96 12.63 12.42
C VAL A 222 -15.26 12.11 13.03
N LYS A 223 -15.50 12.34 14.33
CA LYS A 223 -16.76 11.96 14.99
C LYS A 223 -17.96 12.58 14.28
N LYS A 224 -17.87 13.87 13.92
CA LYS A 224 -18.91 14.58 13.17
C LYS A 224 -19.07 14.05 11.76
N TYR A 225 -17.98 13.72 11.07
CA TYR A 225 -18.03 13.10 9.74
C TYR A 225 -18.71 11.73 9.77
N ILE A 226 -18.44 10.89 10.78
CA ILE A 226 -19.12 9.58 10.95
C ILE A 226 -20.63 9.81 11.12
N LYS A 227 -21.04 10.81 11.92
CA LYS A 227 -22.47 11.14 12.06
C LYS A 227 -23.09 11.65 10.76
N TYR A 228 -22.39 12.50 10.03
CA TYR A 228 -22.77 12.89 8.68
C TYR A 228 -22.99 11.68 7.77
N CYS A 229 -22.12 10.67 7.81
CA CYS A 229 -22.28 9.43 7.02
C CYS A 229 -23.53 8.61 7.41
N GLN A 230 -23.98 8.73 8.66
CA GLN A 230 -25.09 7.95 9.24
C GLN A 230 -26.46 8.66 9.13
N GLU A 231 -26.50 9.94 8.75
CA GLU A 231 -27.73 10.70 8.53
C GLU A 231 -28.54 10.14 7.36
N ASN A 232 -29.87 10.22 7.46
CA ASN A 232 -30.79 9.78 6.40
C ASN A 232 -31.10 10.92 5.44
N GLU A 233 -30.20 11.12 4.47
CA GLU A 233 -30.31 12.14 3.43
C GLU A 233 -30.20 11.49 2.03
N PRO A 234 -31.28 10.90 1.51
CA PRO A 234 -31.25 10.12 0.27
C PRO A 234 -30.82 10.92 -0.97
N GLU A 235 -31.05 12.23 -0.96
CA GLU A 235 -30.64 13.15 -2.04
C GLU A 235 -29.11 13.18 -2.21
N ASP A 236 -28.36 13.01 -1.12
CA ASP A 236 -26.89 12.90 -1.09
C ASP A 236 -26.40 11.43 -1.19
N GLY A 237 -27.33 10.48 -1.36
CA GLY A 237 -27.01 9.06 -1.32
C GLY A 237 -26.63 8.52 0.07
N ARG A 238 -27.04 9.21 1.14
CA ARG A 238 -26.85 8.82 2.55
C ARG A 238 -28.12 8.14 3.13
N PRO A 239 -27.99 7.26 4.13
CA PRO A 239 -26.77 6.92 4.87
C PRO A 239 -25.79 6.10 4.03
N TYR A 240 -24.49 6.33 4.23
CA TYR A 240 -23.45 5.54 3.60
C TYR A 240 -23.37 4.15 4.22
N THR A 241 -22.92 3.19 3.42
CA THR A 241 -22.67 1.82 3.86
C THR A 241 -21.34 1.73 4.60
N SER A 242 -21.35 1.25 5.84
CA SER A 242 -20.12 0.93 6.56
C SER A 242 -19.49 -0.37 6.03
N ARG A 243 -18.19 -0.35 5.74
CA ARG A 243 -17.39 -1.54 5.44
C ARG A 243 -16.00 -1.37 6.03
N TYR A 244 -15.58 -2.30 6.88
CA TYR A 244 -14.22 -2.32 7.41
C TYR A 244 -13.77 -3.76 7.48
N ILE A 245 -12.86 -4.15 6.58
CA ILE A 245 -12.29 -5.49 6.53
C ILE A 245 -11.21 -5.63 7.60
N GLY A 246 -10.47 -4.55 7.87
CA GLY A 246 -9.36 -4.56 8.83
C GLY A 246 -8.00 -4.85 8.20
N SER A 247 -7.91 -4.83 6.87
CA SER A 247 -6.67 -4.79 6.08
C SER A 247 -6.73 -3.55 5.19
N LEU A 248 -5.68 -2.73 5.22
CA LEU A 248 -5.60 -1.51 4.42
C LEU A 248 -5.76 -1.84 2.93
N VAL A 249 -5.03 -2.83 2.44
CA VAL A 249 -5.05 -3.28 1.05
C VAL A 249 -6.46 -3.70 0.64
N ALA A 250 -7.15 -4.49 1.47
CA ALA A 250 -8.47 -5.00 1.14
C ALA A 250 -9.54 -3.90 1.13
N ASP A 251 -9.51 -3.00 2.12
CA ASP A 251 -10.44 -1.86 2.19
C ASP A 251 -10.18 -0.86 1.05
N PHE A 252 -8.90 -0.57 0.75
CA PHE A 252 -8.49 0.28 -0.36
C PHE A 252 -8.95 -0.29 -1.70
N HIS A 253 -8.69 -1.58 -1.96
CA HIS A 253 -9.03 -2.22 -3.23
C HIS A 253 -10.53 -2.16 -3.54
N ARG A 254 -11.38 -2.44 -2.53
CA ARG A 254 -12.83 -2.30 -2.66
C ARG A 254 -13.22 -0.86 -3.00
N ASN A 255 -12.68 0.11 -2.27
CA ASN A 255 -13.05 1.51 -2.45
C ASN A 255 -12.57 2.05 -3.80
N LEU A 256 -11.39 1.65 -4.28
CA LEU A 256 -10.91 1.94 -5.63
C LEU A 256 -11.91 1.50 -6.71
N LEU A 257 -12.51 0.32 -6.56
CA LEU A 257 -13.45 -0.22 -7.54
C LEU A 257 -14.89 0.30 -7.39
N LYS A 258 -15.34 0.58 -6.17
CA LYS A 258 -16.75 0.91 -5.87
C LYS A 258 -16.99 2.38 -5.56
N GLY A 259 -15.94 3.16 -5.36
CA GLY A 259 -16.03 4.46 -4.72
C GLY A 259 -16.22 4.33 -3.22
N GLY A 260 -15.66 5.25 -2.47
CA GLY A 260 -15.69 5.22 -1.02
C GLY A 260 -14.48 5.90 -0.40
N ILE A 261 -14.44 5.92 0.91
CA ILE A 261 -13.34 6.48 1.69
C ILE A 261 -12.86 5.46 2.72
N TYR A 262 -11.55 5.39 2.90
CA TYR A 262 -10.87 4.76 4.01
C TYR A 262 -10.31 5.82 4.94
N LEU A 263 -10.51 5.64 6.24
CA LEU A 263 -10.08 6.56 7.29
C LEU A 263 -9.30 5.80 8.36
N TYR A 264 -8.08 6.23 8.61
CA TYR A 264 -7.28 5.88 9.77
C TYR A 264 -6.76 7.17 10.42
N PRO A 265 -7.61 7.88 11.18
CA PRO A 265 -7.24 9.14 11.79
C PRO A 265 -6.23 8.94 12.93
N SER A 266 -5.73 10.04 13.48
CA SER A 266 -5.14 10.03 14.81
C SER A 266 -6.14 9.52 15.86
N THR A 267 -5.60 8.97 16.94
CA THR A 267 -6.38 8.60 18.13
C THR A 267 -5.63 9.06 19.37
N GLN A 268 -6.29 9.12 20.52
CA GLN A 268 -5.62 9.42 21.80
C GLN A 268 -4.40 8.53 22.08
N SER A 269 -4.45 7.24 21.69
CA SER A 269 -3.33 6.30 21.85
C SER A 269 -2.28 6.38 20.73
N HIS A 270 -2.66 6.91 19.56
CA HIS A 270 -1.76 7.11 18.42
C HIS A 270 -1.97 8.52 17.85
N PRO A 271 -1.39 9.56 18.47
CA PRO A 271 -1.61 10.95 18.07
C PRO A 271 -1.15 11.25 16.63
N GLN A 272 -0.16 10.51 16.13
CA GLN A 272 0.34 10.60 14.76
C GLN A 272 -0.30 9.56 13.81
N GLY A 273 -1.43 8.96 14.18
CA GLY A 273 -2.01 7.84 13.43
C GLY A 273 -1.26 6.51 13.63
N LYS A 274 -1.79 5.43 13.06
CA LYS A 274 -1.17 4.09 13.15
C LYS A 274 -0.33 3.76 11.91
N LEU A 275 -0.80 4.15 10.72
CA LEU A 275 -0.19 3.75 9.45
C LEU A 275 1.11 4.52 9.20
N ARG A 276 2.05 3.87 8.53
CA ARG A 276 3.40 4.37 8.25
C ARG A 276 3.43 5.05 6.89
N LEU A 277 4.07 6.20 6.88
CA LEU A 277 4.13 7.08 5.73
C LEU A 277 4.77 6.40 4.53
N LEU A 278 5.89 5.71 4.74
CA LEU A 278 6.78 5.29 3.66
C LEU A 278 6.32 4.06 2.88
N TYR A 279 5.77 3.05 3.55
CA TYR A 279 5.41 1.76 2.95
C TYR A 279 3.92 1.43 2.98
N GLU A 280 3.09 2.23 3.67
CA GLU A 280 1.62 2.10 3.62
C GLU A 280 0.98 3.32 2.94
N CYS A 281 1.18 4.53 3.49
CA CYS A 281 0.44 5.71 3.04
C CYS A 281 0.89 6.24 1.67
N ASN A 282 2.20 6.44 1.45
CA ASN A 282 2.76 6.94 0.20
C ASN A 282 2.42 6.07 -1.03
N PRO A 283 2.60 4.74 -1.01
CA PRO A 283 2.23 3.91 -2.16
C PRO A 283 0.73 3.92 -2.46
N MET A 284 -0.12 3.90 -1.42
CA MET A 284 -1.57 3.99 -1.58
C MET A 284 -2.02 5.37 -2.08
N ALA A 285 -1.36 6.45 -1.63
CA ALA A 285 -1.58 7.80 -2.11
C ALA A 285 -1.17 7.96 -3.58
N PHE A 286 -0.06 7.35 -4.01
CA PHE A 286 0.33 7.41 -5.41
C PHE A 286 -0.69 6.70 -6.31
N LEU A 287 -1.15 5.51 -5.90
CA LEU A 287 -2.18 4.77 -6.62
C LEU A 287 -3.49 5.55 -6.73
N ILE A 288 -3.99 6.11 -5.63
CA ILE A 288 -5.31 6.72 -5.64
C ILE A 288 -5.34 8.03 -6.45
N GLU A 289 -4.27 8.81 -6.42
CA GLU A 289 -4.16 10.04 -7.22
C GLU A 289 -4.08 9.70 -8.72
N GLN A 290 -3.37 8.62 -9.06
CA GLN A 290 -3.33 8.10 -10.44
C GLN A 290 -4.69 7.54 -10.89
N ALA A 291 -5.54 7.13 -9.95
CA ALA A 291 -6.92 6.71 -10.20
C ALA A 291 -7.93 7.86 -10.11
N GLY A 292 -7.51 9.12 -9.92
CA GLY A 292 -8.36 10.30 -9.86
C GLY A 292 -8.99 10.61 -8.48
N GLY A 293 -8.59 9.90 -7.43
CA GLY A 293 -9.00 10.18 -6.05
C GLY A 293 -8.03 11.10 -5.31
N LEU A 294 -8.14 11.11 -3.98
CA LEU A 294 -7.35 11.97 -3.09
C LEU A 294 -6.82 11.19 -1.88
N ALA A 295 -5.63 11.55 -1.40
CA ALA A 295 -5.05 11.06 -0.16
C ALA A 295 -4.46 12.22 0.67
N SER A 296 -4.86 12.30 1.94
CA SER A 296 -4.54 13.40 2.85
C SER A 296 -4.31 12.86 4.27
N ASP A 297 -3.49 13.56 5.07
CA ASP A 297 -3.43 13.32 6.52
C ASP A 297 -4.53 14.09 7.28
N GLY A 298 -5.44 14.73 6.55
CA GLY A 298 -6.50 15.58 7.06
C GLY A 298 -6.15 17.07 7.02
N GLN A 299 -4.90 17.44 6.70
CA GLN A 299 -4.43 18.81 6.58
C GLN A 299 -3.57 19.03 5.32
N GLN A 300 -2.69 18.10 5.00
CA GLN A 300 -1.76 18.16 3.87
C GLN A 300 -1.84 16.88 3.01
N ARG A 301 -1.53 17.05 1.72
CA ARG A 301 -1.42 15.94 0.77
C ARG A 301 -0.31 14.98 1.18
N ILE A 302 -0.63 13.69 1.27
CA ILE A 302 0.31 12.65 1.75
C ILE A 302 1.61 12.63 0.93
N MET A 303 1.51 12.76 -0.39
CA MET A 303 2.65 12.71 -1.30
C MET A 303 3.66 13.87 -1.12
N GLU A 304 3.27 14.95 -0.45
CA GLU A 304 4.13 16.14 -0.19
C GLU A 304 4.86 16.05 1.17
N ILE A 305 4.48 15.12 2.04
CA ILE A 305 5.07 15.00 3.37
C ILE A 305 6.53 14.57 3.20
N LYS A 306 7.46 15.40 3.70
CA LYS A 306 8.88 15.03 3.77
C LYS A 306 9.10 14.10 4.97
N PRO A 307 9.51 12.83 4.75
CA PRO A 307 9.75 11.90 5.84
C PRO A 307 10.93 12.36 6.70
N THR A 308 10.82 12.19 8.01
CA THR A 308 11.91 12.49 8.96
C THR A 308 12.54 11.25 9.58
N GLU A 309 11.84 10.13 9.54
CA GLU A 309 12.27 8.85 10.09
C GLU A 309 11.68 7.70 9.26
N LEU A 310 12.32 6.54 9.29
CA LEU A 310 11.93 5.39 8.46
C LEU A 310 10.53 4.85 8.81
N HIS A 311 10.18 4.88 10.09
CA HIS A 311 8.93 4.33 10.61
C HIS A 311 7.88 5.40 10.94
N GLN A 312 7.98 6.58 10.31
CA GLN A 312 7.10 7.72 10.58
C GLN A 312 5.64 7.33 10.38
N ARG A 313 4.80 7.57 11.39
CA ARG A 313 3.36 7.38 11.29
C ARG A 313 2.65 8.67 10.89
N VAL A 314 1.55 8.53 10.14
CA VAL A 314 0.67 9.64 9.78
C VAL A 314 -0.81 9.22 9.86
N PRO A 315 -1.73 10.14 10.20
CA PRO A 315 -3.15 9.94 9.90
C PRO A 315 -3.35 9.75 8.39
N PHE A 316 -4.36 8.99 7.99
CA PHE A 316 -4.56 8.66 6.58
C PHE A 316 -6.03 8.66 6.19
N PHE A 317 -6.40 9.52 5.24
CA PHE A 317 -7.72 9.61 4.64
C PHE A 317 -7.57 9.48 3.13
N VAL A 318 -8.14 8.43 2.56
CA VAL A 318 -7.91 8.10 1.14
C VAL A 318 -9.16 7.56 0.46
N GLY A 319 -9.39 7.97 -0.80
CA GLY A 319 -10.46 7.42 -1.62
C GLY A 319 -11.07 8.44 -2.58
N SER A 320 -12.38 8.37 -2.75
CA SER A 320 -13.18 9.24 -3.62
C SER A 320 -12.96 10.70 -3.22
N LYS A 321 -12.58 11.53 -4.20
CA LYS A 321 -12.13 12.91 -4.01
C LYS A 321 -13.10 13.72 -3.15
N ASN A 322 -14.39 13.70 -3.49
CA ASN A 322 -15.40 14.49 -2.78
C ASN A 322 -15.61 14.01 -1.33
N MET A 323 -15.43 12.72 -1.05
CA MET A 323 -15.54 12.18 0.31
C MET A 323 -14.34 12.61 1.17
N VAL A 324 -13.13 12.61 0.60
CA VAL A 324 -11.91 13.04 1.31
C VAL A 324 -11.98 14.55 1.59
N THR A 325 -12.32 15.37 0.60
CA THR A 325 -12.53 16.81 0.81
C THR A 325 -13.64 17.09 1.84
N LYS A 326 -14.69 16.24 1.87
CA LYS A 326 -15.72 16.37 2.90
C LYS A 326 -15.15 16.14 4.29
N VAL A 327 -14.39 15.07 4.55
CA VAL A 327 -13.83 14.84 5.89
C VAL A 327 -12.84 15.92 6.29
N GLU A 328 -12.02 16.44 5.37
CA GLU A 328 -11.14 17.59 5.60
C GLU A 328 -11.94 18.82 6.07
N SER A 329 -13.09 19.11 5.44
CA SER A 329 -13.95 20.22 5.86
C SER A 329 -14.52 20.04 7.28
N PHE A 330 -14.77 18.79 7.72
CA PHE A 330 -15.18 18.50 9.09
C PHE A 330 -14.01 18.66 10.07
N LEU A 331 -12.81 18.21 9.70
CA LEU A 331 -11.60 18.38 10.50
C LEU A 331 -11.24 19.86 10.69
N GLU A 332 -11.40 20.67 9.64
CA GLU A 332 -11.17 22.12 9.70
C GLU A 332 -12.22 22.83 10.56
N LYS A 333 -13.51 22.51 10.36
CA LYS A 333 -14.61 23.15 11.09
C LYS A 333 -14.65 22.79 12.58
N TYR A 334 -14.24 21.58 12.92
CA TYR A 334 -14.29 21.05 14.29
C TYR A 334 -12.89 20.66 14.76
N ARG A 335 -11.92 21.57 14.60
CA ARG A 335 -10.59 21.41 15.21
C ARG A 335 -10.76 21.26 16.72
N ASP A 336 -10.13 20.23 17.27
CA ASP A 336 -10.07 20.07 18.73
C ASP A 336 -9.28 21.28 19.28
N GLU A 337 -9.92 22.10 20.13
CA GLU A 337 -9.23 23.14 20.87
C GLU A 337 -8.25 22.46 21.85
N GLU A 338 -7.01 22.95 21.92
CA GLU A 338 -5.94 22.42 22.79
C GLU A 338 -6.29 22.44 24.28
#